data_AF-A0A1D2N8V4-F1
#
_entry.id   AF-A0A1D2N8V4-F1
#
_cell.length_a   1.000
_cell.length_b   1.000
_cell.length_c   1.000
_cell.angle_alpha   90.00
_cell.angle_beta   90.00
_cell.angle_gamma   90.00
#
_symmetry.space_group_name_H-M   'P 1'
#
loop_
_entity.id
_entity.type
_entity.pdbx_description
1 polymer ?
#
loop_
_entity_poly.entity_id
_entity_poly.type
_entity_poly.pdbx_seq_one_letter_code
_entity_poly.pdbx_strand_id
1 'polypeptide(L)'
;SLFNSMDFGILGYGLYLFGIGSKVKILRSDGSTQKAEVCGIDWQEGMIDVRWIVNNSKTYGKKLTLEHLLLLNPHFISRNRHLVS
;
A
#
# COMPACT_ATOMS: atom_id res chain seq x y z
N SER A 1 -25.70 -3.39 -3.07
CA SER A 1 -24.80 -2.43 -2.38
C SER A 1 -23.58 -3.21 -1.91
N LEU A 2 -22.50 -3.19 -2.69
CA LEU A 2 -21.29 -3.95 -2.39
C LEU A 2 -20.50 -3.21 -1.30
N PHE A 3 -20.35 -3.88 -0.16
CA PHE A 3 -19.48 -3.47 0.93
C PHE A 3 -18.05 -3.30 0.40
N ASN A 4 -17.56 -2.05 0.39
CA ASN A 4 -16.12 -1.80 0.33
C ASN A 4 -15.58 -2.07 1.73
N SER A 5 -15.06 -3.27 1.96
CA SER A 5 -14.29 -3.59 3.16
C SER A 5 -12.96 -2.84 3.09
N MET A 6 -12.87 -1.72 3.81
CA MET A 6 -11.58 -1.15 4.19
C MET A 6 -10.98 -2.08 5.25
N ASP A 7 -10.04 -2.94 4.84
CA ASP A 7 -9.29 -3.79 5.75
C ASP A 7 -8.24 -2.95 6.47
N PHE A 8 -8.52 -2.54 7.71
CA PHE A 8 -7.57 -1.83 8.56
C PHE A 8 -6.65 -2.84 9.26
N GLY A 9 -5.37 -2.86 8.89
CA GLY A 9 -4.34 -3.56 9.66
C GLY A 9 -3.90 -2.74 10.86
N ILE A 10 -4.03 -3.29 12.08
CA ILE A 10 -3.45 -2.72 13.30
C ILE A 10 -2.28 -3.62 13.71
N LEU A 11 -1.06 -3.23 13.33
CA LEU A 11 0.16 -3.76 13.91
C LEU A 11 0.79 -2.64 14.75
N GLY A 12 1.30 -2.98 15.93
CA GLY A 12 1.69 -2.07 17.00
C GLY A 12 2.13 -0.67 16.56
N TYR A 13 1.33 0.33 16.96
CA TYR A 13 1.61 1.77 16.93
C TYR A 13 1.46 2.56 15.61
N GLY A 14 0.73 2.06 14.61
CA GLY A 14 0.32 2.87 13.44
C GLY A 14 -1.07 2.54 12.91
N LEU A 15 -1.91 3.55 12.70
CA LEU A 15 -3.13 3.40 11.91
C LEU A 15 -2.77 3.66 10.44
N TYR A 16 -2.88 2.62 9.61
CA TYR A 16 -2.62 2.71 8.18
C TYR A 16 -3.92 2.99 7.41
N LEU A 17 -3.89 4.01 6.56
CA LEU A 17 -5.06 4.48 5.80
C LEU A 17 -5.04 3.97 4.34
N PHE A 18 -4.75 2.69 4.14
CA PHE A 18 -4.82 2.06 2.81
C PHE A 18 -5.30 0.61 2.91
N GLY A 19 -5.83 0.11 1.81
CA GLY A 19 -6.35 -1.25 1.66
C GLY A 19 -6.28 -1.75 0.22
N ILE A 20 -6.81 -2.93 -0.06
CA ILE A 20 -6.92 -3.44 -1.44
C ILE A 20 -7.68 -2.43 -2.32
N GLY A 21 -7.19 -2.22 -3.55
CA GLY A 21 -7.69 -1.21 -4.49
C GLY A 21 -7.05 0.18 -4.32
N SER A 22 -6.30 0.42 -3.24
CA SER A 22 -5.64 1.70 -3.00
C SER A 22 -4.59 2.00 -4.06
N LYS A 23 -4.57 3.24 -4.56
CA LYS A 23 -3.59 3.70 -5.54
C LYS A 23 -2.33 4.15 -4.82
N VAL A 24 -1.19 3.62 -5.25
CA VAL A 24 0.10 3.80 -4.57
C VAL A 24 1.20 4.13 -5.58
N LYS A 25 2.29 4.71 -5.09
CA LYS A 25 3.54 4.87 -5.84
C LYS A 25 4.51 3.76 -5.45
N ILE A 26 5.21 3.20 -6.44
CA ILE A 26 6.23 2.17 -6.25
C ILE A 26 7.51 2.53 -7.00
N LEU A 27 8.64 2.02 -6.53
CA LEU A 27 9.92 2.11 -7.23
C LEU A 27 10.13 0.88 -8.11
N ARG A 28 10.39 1.13 -9.40
CA ARG A 28 10.77 0.10 -10.38
C ARG A 28 12.26 -0.22 -10.28
N SER A 29 12.68 -1.31 -10.91
CA SER A 29 14.08 -1.75 -10.94
C SER A 29 15.02 -0.76 -11.65
N ASP A 30 14.47 0.08 -12.54
CA ASP A 30 15.19 1.15 -13.24
C ASP A 30 15.29 2.46 -12.40
N GLY A 31 14.82 2.44 -11.15
CA GLY A 31 14.79 3.62 -10.27
C GLY A 31 13.66 4.60 -10.55
N SER A 32 12.83 4.37 -11.58
CA SER A 32 11.67 5.21 -11.86
C SER A 32 10.51 4.92 -10.90
N THR A 33 9.69 5.94 -10.63
CA THR A 33 8.46 5.79 -9.85
C THR A 33 7.27 5.50 -10.76
N GLN A 34 6.44 4.53 -10.38
CA GLN A 34 5.26 4.12 -11.12
C GLN A 34 4.01 4.14 -10.23
N LYS A 35 2.85 4.52 -10.80
CA LYS A 35 1.55 4.36 -10.14
C LYS A 35 1.10 2.92 -10.25
N ALA A 36 0.71 2.34 -9.13
CA ALA A 36 0.20 0.98 -8.99
C ALA A 36 -1.05 0.96 -8.12
N GLU A 37 -1.66 -0.22 -8.01
CA GLU A 37 -2.82 -0.52 -7.18
C GLU A 37 -2.47 -1.68 -6.26
N VAL A 38 -2.81 -1.57 -4.98
CA VAL A 38 -2.70 -2.69 -4.03
C VAL A 38 -3.72 -3.75 -4.41
N CYS A 39 -3.27 -4.98 -4.65
CA CYS A 39 -4.15 -6.10 -4.98
C CYS A 39 -4.15 -7.21 -3.94
N GLY A 40 -3.23 -7.18 -2.97
CA GLY A 40 -3.19 -8.13 -1.86
C GLY A 40 -2.39 -7.55 -0.69
N ILE A 41 -2.78 -7.95 0.51
CA ILE A 41 -2.08 -7.57 1.75
C ILE A 41 -1.95 -8.82 2.61
N ASP A 42 -0.71 -9.15 2.96
CA ASP A 42 -0.37 -10.18 3.92
C ASP A 42 0.15 -9.50 5.18
N TRP A 43 -0.74 -9.33 6.16
CA TRP A 43 -0.42 -8.68 7.43
C TRP A 43 0.46 -9.55 8.33
N GLN A 44 0.48 -10.87 8.15
CA GLN A 44 1.31 -11.76 8.96
C GLN A 44 2.78 -11.63 8.54
N GLU A 45 3.02 -11.62 7.23
CA GLU A 45 4.36 -11.50 6.67
C GLU A 45 4.80 -10.03 6.45
N GLY A 46 3.89 -9.06 6.63
CA GLY A 46 4.15 -7.64 6.39
C GLY A 46 4.39 -7.31 4.90
N MET A 47 3.78 -8.08 4.00
CA MET A 47 4.00 -8.01 2.56
C MET A 47 2.77 -7.48 1.83
N ILE A 48 3.00 -6.66 0.81
CA ILE A 48 1.98 -6.03 -0.01
C ILE A 48 2.19 -6.44 -1.47
N ASP A 49 1.13 -6.95 -2.09
CA ASP A 49 1.10 -7.21 -3.52
C ASP A 49 0.50 -6.01 -4.25
N VAL A 50 1.22 -5.51 -5.25
CA VAL A 50 0.80 -4.38 -6.08
C VAL A 50 0.78 -4.76 -7.55
N ARG A 51 -0.11 -4.13 -8.32
CA ARG A 51 -0.20 -4.29 -9.78
C ARG A 51 -0.29 -2.95 -10.50
N TRP A 52 0.23 -2.89 -11.72
CA TRP A 52 0.08 -1.73 -12.60
C TRP A 52 -0.02 -2.16 -14.06
N ILE A 53 -0.60 -1.28 -14.88
CA ILE A 53 -0.76 -1.50 -16.32
C ILE A 53 0.17 -0.55 -17.06
N VAL A 54 0.92 -1.08 -18.02
CA VAL A 54 1.74 -0.29 -18.95
C VAL A 54 1.07 -0.31 -20.32
N ASN A 55 1.00 0.85 -20.97
CA ASN A 55 0.46 1.02 -22.33
C ASN A 55 -0.90 0.33 -22.54
N ASN A 56 -1.77 0.39 -21.53
CA ASN A 56 -3.14 -0.14 -21.54
C ASN A 56 -3.31 -1.61 -21.95
N SER A 57 -2.22 -2.41 -21.92
CA SER A 57 -2.25 -3.78 -22.47
C SER A 57 -1.52 -4.80 -21.63
N LYS A 58 -0.47 -4.40 -20.89
CA LYS A 58 0.33 -5.33 -20.09
C LYS A 58 0.26 -5.01 -18.60
N THR A 59 -0.27 -5.97 -17.84
CA THR A 59 -0.29 -5.93 -16.38
C THR A 59 1.01 -6.50 -15.83
N TYR A 60 1.58 -5.80 -14.86
CA TYR A 60 2.75 -6.22 -14.09
C TYR A 60 2.38 -6.27 -12.61
N GLY A 61 3.11 -7.08 -11.84
CA GLY A 61 2.96 -7.21 -10.41
C GLY A 61 4.30 -7.17 -9.69
N LYS A 62 4.28 -6.76 -8.42
CA LYS A 62 5.44 -6.78 -7.52
C LYS A 62 4.96 -7.02 -6.09
N LYS A 63 5.71 -7.83 -5.34
CA LYS A 63 5.55 -7.95 -3.88
C LYS A 63 6.59 -7.05 -3.21
N LEU A 64 6.18 -6.30 -2.19
CA LEU A 64 7.05 -5.38 -1.46
C LEU A 64 6.64 -5.29 0.02
N THR A 65 7.58 -4.92 0.88
CA THR A 65 7.32 -4.76 2.31
C THR A 65 6.46 -3.53 2.58
N LEU A 66 5.72 -3.54 3.68
CA LEU A 66 4.97 -2.38 4.15
C LEU A 66 5.85 -1.12 4.25
N GLU A 67 7.07 -1.27 4.78
CA GLU A 67 8.03 -0.16 4.89
C GLU A 67 8.36 0.48 3.55
N HIS A 68 8.67 -0.32 2.52
CA HIS A 68 8.95 0.19 1.18
C HIS A 68 7.74 0.90 0.56
N LEU A 69 6.52 0.41 0.83
CA LEU A 69 5.31 1.09 0.39
C LEU A 69 5.20 2.48 1.03
N LEU A 70 5.38 2.55 2.35
CA LEU A 70 5.19 3.77 3.13
C LEU A 70 6.26 4.83 2.86
N LEU A 71 7.49 4.43 2.54
CA LEU A 71 8.57 5.35 2.13
C LEU A 71 8.12 6.26 0.97
N LEU A 72 7.41 5.70 0.00
CA LEU A 72 6.91 6.42 -1.18
C LEU A 72 5.49 6.98 -1.00
N ASN A 73 4.77 6.53 0.02
CA ASN A 73 3.39 6.89 0.29
C ASN A 73 3.18 7.28 1.77
N PRO A 74 3.91 8.29 2.28
CA PRO A 74 3.90 8.63 3.71
C PRO A 74 2.53 9.14 4.20
N HIS A 75 1.66 9.58 3.29
CA HIS A 75 0.30 10.05 3.58
C HIS A 75 -0.61 8.94 4.13
N PHE A 76 -0.25 7.67 3.97
CA PHE A 76 -1.00 6.55 4.56
C PHE A 76 -0.72 6.33 6.05
N ILE A 77 0.29 7.02 6.61
CA ILE A 77 0.58 6.93 8.04
C ILE A 77 -0.29 7.95 8.77
N SER A 78 -1.34 7.49 9.46
CA SER A 78 -2.01 8.32 10.46
C SER A 78 -1.18 8.27 11.74
N ARG A 79 -0.47 9.37 12.04
CA ARG A 79 0.14 9.54 13.36
C ARG A 79 -0.98 9.88 14.32
N ASN A 80 -1.31 8.98 15.24
CA ASN A 80 -2.06 9.33 16.45
C ASN A 80 -1.22 10.32 17.26
N ARG A 81 -1.29 11.62 16.94
CA ARG A 81 -0.62 12.69 17.69
C ARG A 81 -1.32 13.01 19.03
N HIS A 82 -2.38 12.29 19.40
CA HIS A 82 -3.28 12.67 20.50
C HIS A 82 -3.45 11.65 21.64
N LEU A 83 -2.63 10.59 21.74
CA LEU A 83 -2.73 9.64 22.86
C LEU A 83 -1.65 9.81 23.95
N VAL A 84 -0.91 10.93 23.93
CA VAL A 84 -0.04 11.32 25.04
C VAL A 84 -0.07 12.83 25.22
N SER A 85 -1.07 13.32 25.94
CA SER A 85 -1.02 14.59 26.68
C SER A 85 -1.91 14.48 27.90
#